data_AF-A0A1J5Q734-F1
#
_entry.id   AF-A0A1J5Q734-F1
#
_cell.length_a   1.000
_cell.length_b   1.000
_cell.length_c   1.000
_cell.angle_alpha   90.00
_cell.angle_beta   90.00
_cell.angle_gamma   90.00
#
_symmetry.space_group_name_H-M   'P 1'
#
loop_
_entity.id
_entity.type
_entity.pdbx_description
1 polymer ?
#
loop_
_entity_poly.entity_id
_entity_poly.type
_entity_poly.pdbx_seq_one_letter_code
_entity_poly.pdbx_strand_id
1 'polypeptide(L)'
;MLDKAVDKPQVAARVGGDEFVLLLPDTDAKEAVRMRERVQKLVDLNNQFYQSPPLSFSMGVATCLPGERLEAAIGRADQQMYAEKRAHYLQETENRRLD
;
A
#
# COMPACT_ATOMS: atom_id res chain seq x y z
N MET A 1 -12.03 -3.20 4.89
CA MET A 1 -11.62 -1.90 4.30
C MET A 1 -11.03 -2.09 2.92
N LEU A 2 -9.97 -2.89 2.76
CA LEU A 2 -9.31 -3.11 1.45
C LEU A 2 -10.16 -3.90 0.45
N ASP A 3 -11.08 -4.73 0.93
CA ASP A 3 -12.15 -5.34 0.13
C ASP A 3 -13.01 -4.31 -0.60
N LYS A 4 -13.21 -3.12 -0.01
CA LYS A 4 -13.90 -1.99 -0.66
C LYS A 4 -13.01 -1.25 -1.66
N ALA A 5 -11.71 -1.55 -1.72
CA ALA A 5 -10.78 -0.93 -2.66
C ALA A 5 -10.70 -1.69 -3.99
N VAL A 6 -11.12 -2.95 -4.04
CA VAL A 6 -10.95 -3.83 -5.21
C VAL A 6 -12.29 -4.24 -5.80
N ASP A 7 -12.31 -4.42 -7.11
CA ASP A 7 -13.44 -4.96 -7.87
C ASP A 7 -12.97 -6.15 -8.70
N LYS A 8 -13.80 -7.18 -8.90
CA LYS A 8 -13.40 -8.35 -9.70
C LYS A 8 -12.93 -7.90 -11.11
N PRO A 9 -11.80 -8.41 -11.62
CA PRO A 9 -11.03 -9.58 -11.17
C PRO A 9 -9.91 -9.29 -10.15
N GLN A 10 -9.82 -8.08 -9.60
CA GLN A 10 -8.81 -7.71 -8.61
C GLN A 10 -9.07 -8.42 -7.28
N VAL A 11 -7.98 -8.69 -6.54
CA VAL A 11 -8.04 -9.43 -5.27
C VAL A 11 -7.25 -8.69 -4.20
N ALA A 12 -7.86 -8.54 -3.02
CA ALA A 12 -7.17 -8.15 -1.80
C ALA A 12 -6.91 -9.40 -0.95
N ALA A 13 -5.65 -9.64 -0.59
CA ALA A 13 -5.23 -10.77 0.22
C ALA A 13 -4.47 -10.30 1.45
N ARG A 14 -4.70 -10.95 2.59
CA ARG A 14 -3.85 -10.81 3.79
C ARG A 14 -2.76 -11.86 3.71
N VAL A 15 -1.50 -11.43 3.75
CA VAL A 15 -0.33 -12.31 3.60
C VAL A 15 0.36 -12.61 4.93
N GLY A 16 0.21 -11.70 5.90
CA GLY A 16 0.83 -11.78 7.22
C GLY A 16 0.06 -10.91 8.22
N GLY A 17 0.58 -10.79 9.45
CA GLY A 17 -0.03 -10.07 10.57
C GLY A 17 -0.86 -8.84 10.16
N ASP A 18 -0.22 -7.73 9.85
CA ASP A 18 -0.82 -6.50 9.33
C ASP A 18 -0.49 -6.26 7.84
N GLU A 19 -0.02 -7.30 7.15
CA GLU A 19 0.47 -7.22 5.78
C GLU A 19 -0.59 -7.66 4.76
N PHE A 20 -0.77 -6.85 3.73
CA PHE A 20 -1.76 -7.05 2.68
C PHE A 20 -1.15 -6.87 1.29
N VAL A 21 -1.67 -7.61 0.32
CA VAL A 21 -1.31 -7.50 -1.10
C VAL A 21 -2.59 -7.28 -1.91
N LEU A 22 -2.55 -6.31 -2.81
CA LEU A 22 -3.57 -6.13 -3.84
C LEU A 22 -3.04 -6.66 -5.18
N LEU A 23 -3.65 -7.71 -5.72
CA LEU A 23 -3.34 -8.25 -7.04
C LEU A 23 -4.32 -7.65 -8.05
N LEU A 24 -3.77 -7.03 -9.09
CA LEU A 24 -4.51 -6.29 -10.11
C LEU A 24 -4.23 -6.90 -11.50
N PRO A 25 -4.98 -7.93 -11.93
CA PRO A 25 -4.85 -8.49 -13.27
C PRO A 25 -5.16 -7.44 -14.35
N ASP A 26 -4.50 -7.55 -15.50
CA ASP A 26 -4.72 -6.69 -16.68
C ASP A 26 -4.68 -5.18 -16.37
N THR A 27 -3.77 -4.80 -15.47
CA THR A 27 -3.67 -3.44 -14.92
C THR A 27 -2.30 -2.86 -15.25
N ASP A 28 -2.28 -1.69 -15.90
CA ASP A 28 -1.05 -0.98 -16.21
C ASP A 28 -0.51 -0.18 -15.00
N ALA A 29 0.67 0.43 -15.16
CA ALA A 29 1.29 1.19 -14.08
C ALA A 29 0.46 2.40 -13.63
N LYS A 30 -0.29 3.02 -14.54
CA LYS A 30 -1.12 4.19 -14.22
C LYS A 30 -2.33 3.78 -13.39
N GLU A 31 -3.00 2.69 -13.76
CA GLU A 31 -4.11 2.13 -12.99
C GLU A 31 -3.65 1.59 -11.63
N ALA A 32 -2.46 0.98 -11.55
CA ALA A 32 -1.89 0.52 -10.29
C ALA A 32 -1.63 1.69 -9.32
N VAL A 33 -1.14 2.84 -9.83
CA VAL A 33 -1.01 4.05 -9.02
C VAL A 33 -2.38 4.60 -8.59
N ARG A 34 -3.38 4.61 -9.48
CA ARG A 34 -4.76 4.98 -9.10
C ARG A 34 -5.32 4.10 -7.99
N MET A 35 -5.00 2.81 -7.98
CA MET A 35 -5.38 1.91 -6.89
C MET A 35 -4.76 2.34 -5.55
N ARG A 36 -3.46 2.69 -5.53
CA ARG A 36 -2.81 3.23 -4.33
C ARG A 36 -3.52 4.49 -3.81
N GLU A 37 -3.87 5.41 -4.71
CA GLU A 37 -4.62 6.63 -4.35
C GLU A 37 -6.02 6.30 -3.79
N ARG A 38 -6.71 5.31 -4.36
CA ARG A 38 -8.00 4.83 -3.86
C ARG A 38 -7.86 4.26 -2.44
N VAL A 39 -6.83 3.47 -2.17
CA VAL A 39 -6.55 2.96 -0.82
C VAL A 39 -6.26 4.11 0.15
N GLN A 40 -5.44 5.09 -0.25
CA GLN A 40 -5.14 6.26 0.59
C GLN A 40 -6.42 7.02 0.96
N LYS A 41 -7.31 7.27 0.00
CA LYS A 41 -8.60 7.94 0.28
C LYS A 41 -9.46 7.16 1.28
N LEU A 42 -9.44 5.83 1.24
CA LEU A 42 -10.18 5.00 2.20
C LEU A 42 -9.57 5.09 3.61
N VAL A 43 -8.24 5.16 3.71
CA VAL A 43 -7.52 5.38 4.97
C VAL A 43 -7.85 6.75 5.54
N ASP A 44 -7.78 7.80 4.72
CA ASP A 44 -8.10 9.17 5.12
C ASP A 44 -9.54 9.28 5.61
N LEU A 45 -10.48 8.66 4.88
CA LEU A 45 -11.88 8.59 5.28
C LEU A 45 -12.04 7.85 6.60
N ASN A 46 -11.37 6.71 6.79
CA ASN A 46 -11.40 5.97 8.05
C ASN A 46 -10.90 6.83 9.21
N ASN A 47 -9.81 7.56 9.01
CA ASN A 47 -9.21 8.42 10.02
C ASN A 47 -10.09 9.63 10.37
N GLN A 48 -10.95 10.11 9.47
CA GLN A 48 -11.93 11.14 9.82
C GLN A 48 -12.90 10.66 10.91
N PHE A 49 -13.27 9.38 10.91
CA PHE A 49 -14.20 8.78 11.88
C PHE A 49 -13.50 8.13 13.08
N TYR A 50 -12.27 7.66 12.94
CA TYR A 50 -11.51 6.95 13.97
C TYR A 50 -10.10 7.56 14.11
N GLN A 51 -9.92 8.45 15.10
CA GLN A 51 -8.78 9.38 15.15
C GLN A 51 -7.65 8.99 16.13
N SER A 52 -7.74 7.89 16.88
CA SER A 52 -6.73 7.59 17.91
C SER A 52 -6.42 6.09 18.10
N PRO A 53 -5.23 5.63 17.69
CA PRO A 53 -4.28 6.31 16.79
C PRO A 53 -4.82 6.36 15.34
N PRO A 54 -4.42 7.36 14.52
CA PRO A 54 -4.74 7.35 13.10
C PRO A 54 -4.11 6.14 12.42
N LEU A 55 -4.86 5.51 11.52
CA LEU A 55 -4.39 4.41 10.71
C LEU A 55 -3.47 4.94 9.60
N SER A 56 -2.30 4.32 9.43
CA SER A 56 -1.39 4.60 8.32
C SER A 56 -0.94 3.30 7.67
N PHE A 57 -0.57 3.38 6.39
CA PHE A 57 0.02 2.27 5.64
C PHE A 57 1.27 2.76 4.93
N SER A 58 2.29 1.92 4.88
CA SER A 58 3.33 2.01 3.86
C SER A 58 2.91 1.13 2.68
N MET A 59 3.05 1.61 1.45
CA MET A 59 2.51 0.97 0.25
C MET A 59 3.46 1.15 -0.94
N GLY A 60 4.03 0.06 -1.43
CA GLY A 60 4.72 0.05 -2.71
C GLY A 60 3.86 -0.49 -3.84
N VAL A 61 4.16 -0.06 -5.06
CA VAL A 61 3.40 -0.43 -6.26
C VAL A 61 4.38 -0.90 -7.34
N ALA A 62 4.08 -2.02 -7.99
CA ALA A 62 4.83 -2.51 -9.12
C ALA A 62 3.91 -3.25 -10.09
N THR A 63 4.23 -3.16 -11.38
CA THR A 63 3.60 -3.99 -12.42
C THR A 63 4.60 -5.04 -12.92
N CYS A 64 4.06 -6.15 -13.42
CA CYS A 64 4.88 -7.19 -14.06
C CYS A 64 5.44 -6.68 -15.39
N LEU A 65 6.72 -6.93 -15.63
CA LEU A 65 7.35 -6.72 -16.93
C LEU A 65 7.06 -7.91 -17.88
N PRO A 66 7.19 -7.74 -19.20
CA PRO A 66 7.00 -8.84 -20.15
C PRO A 66 7.90 -10.05 -19.81
N GLY A 67 7.30 -11.24 -19.68
CA GLY A 67 8.01 -12.48 -19.33
C GLY A 67 8.48 -12.56 -17.87
N GLU A 68 8.13 -11.58 -17.05
CA GLU A 68 8.54 -11.54 -15.65
C GLU A 68 7.67 -12.43 -14.78
N ARG A 69 8.32 -13.05 -13.80
CA ARG A 69 7.66 -13.77 -12.72
C ARG A 69 6.96 -12.81 -11.75
N LEU A 70 5.74 -13.15 -11.34
CA LEU A 70 4.96 -12.34 -10.38
C LEU A 70 5.74 -12.02 -9.10
N GLU A 71 6.55 -12.97 -8.61
CA GLU A 71 7.35 -12.79 -7.40
C GLU A 71 8.36 -11.65 -7.51
N ALA A 72 8.90 -11.39 -8.71
CA ALA A 72 9.81 -10.26 -8.92
C ALA A 72 9.08 -8.92 -8.81
N ALA A 73 7.86 -8.82 -9.34
CA ALA A 73 7.02 -7.64 -9.19
C ALA A 73 6.62 -7.40 -7.73
N ILE A 74 6.22 -8.46 -7.01
CA ILE A 74 5.94 -8.39 -5.57
C ILE A 74 7.19 -7.90 -4.81
N GLY A 75 8.38 -8.42 -5.12
CA GLY A 75 9.63 -7.99 -4.50
C GLY A 75 9.93 -6.51 -4.71
N ARG A 76 9.63 -5.94 -5.89
CA ARG A 76 9.78 -4.49 -6.13
C ARG A 76 8.75 -3.65 -5.38
N ALA A 77 7.51 -4.12 -5.27
CA ALA A 77 6.49 -3.46 -4.48
C ALA A 77 6.90 -3.47 -2.99
N ASP A 78 7.37 -4.59 -2.48
CA ASP A 78 7.83 -4.72 -1.09
C ASP A 78 9.03 -3.81 -0.79
N GLN A 79 10.03 -3.76 -1.67
CA GLN A 79 11.17 -2.84 -1.50
C GLN A 79 10.75 -1.37 -1.42
N GLN A 80 9.80 -0.94 -2.25
CA GLN A 80 9.25 0.41 -2.21
C GLN A 80 8.46 0.66 -0.93
N MET A 81 7.60 -0.28 -0.53
CA MET A 81 6.84 -0.22 0.72
C MET A 81 7.79 -0.08 1.92
N TYR A 82 8.85 -0.88 1.95
CA TYR A 82 9.84 -0.86 3.03
C TYR A 82 10.62 0.46 3.05
N ALA A 83 10.92 1.05 1.88
CA ALA A 83 11.53 2.38 1.81
C ALA A 83 10.62 3.47 2.40
N GLU A 84 9.33 3.46 2.08
CA GLU A 84 8.34 4.37 2.65
C GLU A 84 8.20 4.18 4.16
N LYS A 85 8.15 2.92 4.64
CA LYS A 85 8.12 2.59 6.06
C LYS A 85 9.32 3.16 6.83
N ARG A 86 10.52 3.01 6.28
CA ARG A 86 11.74 3.59 6.89
C ARG A 86 11.68 5.12 6.94
N ALA A 87 11.24 5.77 5.86
CA ALA A 87 11.11 7.22 5.82
C ALA A 87 10.11 7.74 6.86
N HIS A 88 8.97 7.06 7.02
CA HIS A 88 7.96 7.38 8.03
C HIS A 88 8.52 7.33 9.45
N TYR A 89 9.21 6.26 9.83
CA TYR A 89 9.82 6.15 11.17
C TYR A 89 10.91 7.19 11.43
N LEU A 90 11.68 7.56 10.41
CA LEU A 90 12.68 8.64 10.54
C LEU A 90 11.99 9.97 10.85
N GLN A 91 10.91 10.31 10.13
CA GLN A 91 10.13 11.52 10.38
C GLN A 91 9.46 11.52 11.76
N GLU A 92 8.87 10.39 12.19
CA GLU A 92 8.29 10.29 13.53
C GLU A 92 9.34 10.45 14.63
N THR A 93 10.53 9.87 14.43
CA THR A 93 11.63 9.96 15.39
C THR A 93 12.16 11.40 15.47
N GLU A 94 12.22 12.12 14.36
CA GLU A 94 12.57 13.54 14.33
C GLU A 94 11.52 14.40 15.03
N ASN A 95 10.23 14.20 14.76
CA ASN A 95 9.15 14.96 15.39
C ASN A 95 9.16 14.78 16.92
N ARG A 96 9.36 13.56 17.42
CA ARG A 96 9.47 13.29 18.87
C ARG A 96 10.69 13.88 19.56
N ARG A 97 11.70 14.33 18.81
CA ARG A 97 12.89 15.01 19.37
C ARG A 97 12.73 16.52 19.42
N LEU A 98 11.76 17.06 18.68
CA LEU A 98 11.46 18.49 18.61
C LEU A 98 10.36 18.90 19.61
N ASP A 99 9.57 17.94 20.10
CA ASP A 99 8.63 18.06 21.22
C ASP A 99 9.31 17.86 22.59
#